data_AF-A0A9D8J2H6-F1
#
_entry.id   AF-A0A9D8J2H6-F1
#
_cell.length_a   1.000
_cell.length_b   1.000
_cell.length_c   1.000
_cell.angle_alpha   90.00
_cell.angle_beta   90.00
_cell.angle_gamma   90.00
#
_symmetry.space_group_name_H-M   'P 1'
#
loop_
_entity.id
_entity.type
_entity.pdbx_description
1 polymer ?
#
loop_
_entity_poly.entity_id
_entity_poly.type
_entity_poly.pdbx_seq_one_letter_code
_entity_poly.pdbx_strand_id
1 'polypeptide(L)'
;MPPAPALINLPDEARLIRLLARVLQSGQLSNNGPAVRELEDRLATRLGVEHLVLTSSGTLALQVAYKALGLTGEVVTTPFTWITTASSLRWVGLRPR
;
A
#
# COMPACT_ATOMS: atom_id res chain seq x y z
N MET A 1 -12.04 -37.43 2.47
CA MET A 1 -11.48 -36.28 3.22
C MET A 1 -11.87 -35.01 2.46
N PRO A 2 -12.58 -34.05 3.07
CA PRO A 2 -12.84 -32.77 2.40
C PRO A 2 -11.51 -32.03 2.14
N PRO A 3 -11.41 -31.21 1.07
CA PRO A 3 -10.20 -30.43 0.82
C PRO A 3 -9.94 -29.47 1.99
N ALA A 4 -8.68 -29.35 2.40
CA ALA A 4 -8.27 -28.40 3.44
C ALA A 4 -8.69 -26.98 3.02
N PRO A 5 -9.18 -26.13 3.96
CA PRO A 5 -9.50 -24.75 3.62
C PRO A 5 -8.25 -24.04 3.10
N ALA A 6 -8.40 -23.30 2.00
CA ALA A 6 -7.31 -22.55 1.40
C ALA A 6 -6.77 -21.55 2.45
N LEU A 7 -5.57 -21.82 2.98
CA LEU A 7 -4.90 -20.99 3.98
C LEU A 7 -4.51 -19.60 3.45
N ILE A 8 -4.64 -19.37 2.13
CA ILE A 8 -4.26 -18.15 1.43
C ILE A 8 -5.40 -17.76 0.48
N ASN A 9 -5.85 -16.52 0.59
CA ASN A 9 -6.78 -15.93 -0.37
C ASN A 9 -6.03 -15.55 -1.64
N LEU A 10 -5.95 -16.48 -2.59
CA LEU A 10 -5.35 -16.24 -3.90
C LEU A 10 -6.37 -15.58 -4.84
N PRO A 11 -5.94 -14.66 -5.72
CA PRO A 11 -6.83 -14.10 -6.72
C PRO A 11 -7.27 -15.18 -7.72
N ASP A 12 -8.44 -15.00 -8.32
CA ASP A 12 -8.85 -15.78 -9.50
C ASP A 12 -7.80 -15.63 -10.61
N GLU A 13 -7.21 -16.76 -11.03
CA GLU A 13 -6.09 -16.80 -11.96
C GLU A 13 -6.45 -16.19 -13.31
N ALA A 14 -7.61 -16.56 -13.85
CA ALA A 14 -8.08 -16.07 -15.14
C ALA A 14 -8.27 -14.55 -15.11
N ARG A 15 -8.80 -14.00 -14.02
CA ARG A 15 -8.91 -12.56 -13.81
C ARG A 15 -7.55 -11.89 -13.68
N LEU A 16 -6.61 -12.46 -12.95
CA LEU A 16 -5.26 -11.92 -12.81
C LEU A 16 -4.57 -11.82 -14.18
N ILE A 17 -4.62 -12.89 -14.97
CA ILE A 17 -4.03 -12.94 -16.33
C ILE A 17 -4.63 -11.85 -17.22
N ARG A 18 -5.96 -11.64 -17.18
CA ARG A 18 -6.61 -10.57 -17.95
C ARG A 18 -6.15 -9.17 -17.54
N LEU A 19 -5.97 -8.92 -16.23
CA LEU A 19 -5.47 -7.63 -15.75
C LEU A 19 -4.03 -7.39 -16.19
N LEU A 20 -3.16 -8.40 -16.10
CA LEU A 20 -1.78 -8.32 -16.56
C LEU A 20 -1.70 -8.06 -18.07
N ALA A 21 -2.52 -8.75 -18.87
CA ALA A 21 -2.59 -8.53 -20.32
C ALA A 21 -2.95 -7.07 -20.65
N ARG A 22 -3.91 -6.46 -19.93
CA ARG A 22 -4.27 -5.05 -20.11
C ARG A 22 -3.11 -4.09 -19.79
N VAL A 23 -2.36 -4.35 -18.72
CA VAL A 23 -1.18 -3.55 -18.37
C VAL A 23 -0.10 -3.67 -19.46
N LEU A 24 0.18 -4.90 -19.91
CA LEU A 24 1.17 -5.15 -20.97
C LEU A 24 0.76 -4.48 -22.29
N GLN A 25 -0.50 -4.57 -22.70
CA GLN A 25 -1.04 -3.91 -23.89
C GLN A 25 -0.97 -2.38 -23.82
N SER A 26 -1.08 -1.80 -22.62
CA SER A 26 -0.94 -0.35 -22.44
C SER A 26 0.49 0.16 -22.63
N GLY A 27 1.50 -0.72 -22.61
CA GLY A 27 2.92 -0.36 -22.70
C GLY A 27 3.48 0.35 -21.46
N GLN A 28 2.67 0.61 -20.43
CA GLN A 28 3.08 1.32 -19.22
C GLN A 28 3.03 0.41 -17.98
N LEU A 29 4.18 -0.06 -17.55
CA LEU A 29 4.29 -1.04 -16.45
C LEU A 29 4.30 -0.41 -15.04
N SER A 30 4.66 0.87 -14.93
CA SER A 30 4.82 1.57 -13.65
C SER A 30 4.59 3.08 -13.83
N ASN A 31 4.93 3.86 -12.81
CA ASN A 31 5.02 5.33 -12.83
C ASN A 31 3.67 5.99 -13.14
N ASN A 32 2.69 5.78 -12.26
CA ASN A 32 1.36 6.38 -12.33
C ASN A 32 0.64 6.10 -13.66
N GLY A 33 0.69 4.84 -14.10
CA GLY A 33 -0.01 4.35 -15.28
C GLY A 33 -1.50 4.13 -15.07
N PRO A 34 -2.25 3.81 -16.14
CA PRO A 34 -3.72 3.75 -16.11
C PRO A 34 -4.27 2.73 -15.10
N ALA A 35 -3.57 1.61 -14.88
CA ALA A 35 -3.99 0.60 -13.91
C ALA A 35 -3.90 1.07 -12.44
N VAL A 36 -2.88 1.87 -12.11
CA VAL A 36 -2.74 2.46 -10.77
C VAL A 36 -3.83 3.50 -10.54
N ARG A 37 -4.07 4.38 -11.52
CA ARG A 37 -5.11 5.43 -11.41
C ARG A 37 -6.51 4.84 -11.23
N GLU A 38 -6.85 3.82 -12.02
CA GLU A 38 -8.14 3.14 -11.85
C GLU A 38 -8.29 2.53 -10.44
N LEU A 39 -7.21 1.93 -9.92
CA LEU A 39 -7.23 1.36 -8.58
C LEU A 39 -7.36 2.48 -7.52
N GLU A 40 -6.66 3.60 -7.70
CA GLU A 40 -6.76 4.77 -6.83
C GLU A 40 -8.19 5.32 -6.79
N ASP A 41 -8.82 5.56 -7.94
CA ASP A 41 -10.19 6.06 -8.04
C ASP A 41 -11.19 5.14 -7.35
N ARG A 42 -11.08 3.83 -7.60
CA ARG A 42 -11.96 2.82 -7.02
C ARG A 42 -11.77 2.70 -5.51
N LEU A 43 -10.54 2.79 -5.02
CA LEU A 43 -10.24 2.74 -3.60
C LEU A 43 -10.67 4.03 -2.89
N ALA A 44 -10.43 5.19 -3.50
CA ALA A 44 -10.86 6.49 -2.97
C ALA A 44 -12.38 6.51 -2.77
N THR A 45 -13.13 6.07 -3.79
CA THR A 45 -14.58 5.89 -3.72
C THR A 45 -14.98 4.90 -2.63
N ARG A 46 -14.30 3.74 -2.55
CA ARG A 46 -14.62 2.69 -1.57
C ARG A 46 -14.34 3.10 -0.12
N LEU A 47 -13.35 3.95 0.10
CA LEU A 47 -12.93 4.43 1.42
C LEU A 47 -13.60 5.77 1.80
N GLY A 48 -14.24 6.45 0.85
CA GLY A 48 -14.89 7.74 1.08
C GLY A 48 -13.92 8.89 1.31
N VAL A 49 -12.76 8.86 0.63
CA VAL A 49 -11.72 9.90 0.73
C VAL A 49 -11.59 10.66 -0.60
N GLU A 50 -11.26 11.95 -0.51
CA GLU A 50 -11.08 12.80 -1.70
C GLU A 50 -9.79 12.48 -2.46
N HIS A 51 -8.73 12.09 -1.75
CA HIS A 51 -7.42 11.81 -2.31
C HIS A 51 -6.89 10.47 -1.82
N LEU A 52 -6.32 9.69 -2.75
CA LEU A 52 -5.63 8.44 -2.45
C LEU A 52 -4.38 8.32 -3.33
N VAL A 53 -3.25 7.99 -2.71
CA VAL A 53 -1.99 7.75 -3.40
C VAL A 53 -1.50 6.35 -3.06
N LEU A 54 -1.34 5.50 -4.06
CA LEU A 54 -0.76 4.17 -3.88
C LEU A 54 0.76 4.25 -3.81
N THR A 55 1.31 3.48 -2.89
CA THR A 55 2.76 3.27 -2.76
C THR A 55 3.09 1.79 -2.92
N SER A 56 4.38 1.49 -3.03
CA SER A 56 4.84 0.10 -3.11
C SER A 56 4.66 -0.69 -1.80
N SER A 57 4.48 -0.01 -0.66
CA SER A 57 4.28 -0.66 0.65
C SER A 57 3.73 0.30 1.71
N GLY A 58 3.08 -0.24 2.74
CA GLY A 58 2.62 0.55 3.90
C GLY A 58 3.77 1.26 4.64
N THR A 59 4.96 0.65 4.70
CA THR A 59 6.16 1.27 5.27
C THR A 59 6.53 2.56 4.53
N LEU A 60 6.55 2.52 3.19
CA LEU A 60 6.88 3.69 2.38
C LEU A 60 5.79 4.76 2.48
N ALA A 61 4.51 4.36 2.56
CA ALA A 61 3.41 5.29 2.75
C ALA A 61 3.59 6.13 4.03
N LEU A 62 3.93 5.46 5.14
CA LEU A 62 4.22 6.13 6.42
C LEU A 62 5.41 7.11 6.30
N GLN A 63 6.51 6.67 5.69
CA GLN A 63 7.71 7.50 5.55
C GLN A 63 7.49 8.75 4.69
N VAL A 64 6.75 8.62 3.60
CA VAL A 64 6.34 9.75 2.76
C VAL A 64 5.46 10.70 3.56
N ALA A 65 4.47 10.19 4.31
CA ALA A 65 3.61 11.01 5.14
C ALA A 65 4.39 11.81 6.19
N TYR A 66 5.34 11.18 6.89
CA TYR A 66 6.16 11.85 7.90
C TYR A 66 6.99 12.99 7.30
N LYS A 67 7.60 12.76 6.14
CA LYS A 67 8.41 13.76 5.44
C LYS A 67 7.54 14.89 4.88
N ALA A 68 6.39 14.58 4.30
CA ALA A 68 5.45 15.57 3.78
C ALA A 68 4.90 16.49 4.87
N LEU A 69 4.69 15.95 6.08
CA LEU A 69 4.26 16.70 7.26
C LEU A 69 5.40 17.45 7.97
N GLY A 70 6.66 17.26 7.55
CA GLY A 70 7.81 17.91 8.18
C GLY A 70 8.05 17.47 9.63
N LEU A 71 7.71 16.23 9.99
CA LEU A 71 7.85 15.74 11.36
C LEU A 71 9.33 15.73 11.78
N THR A 72 9.57 16.06 13.05
CA THR A 72 10.90 15.99 13.69
C THR A 72 10.75 15.53 15.15
N GLY A 73 11.83 15.04 15.75
CA GLY A 73 11.84 14.71 17.18
C GLY A 73 11.15 13.39 17.55
N GLU A 74 10.28 13.44 18.56
CA GLU A 74 9.58 12.26 19.12
C GLU A 74 8.19 12.08 18.52
N VAL A 75 7.82 10.82 18.24
CA VAL A 75 6.48 10.46 17.75
C VAL A 75 5.90 9.40 18.67
N VAL A 76 4.76 9.73 19.27
CA VAL A 76 3.99 8.81 20.12
C VAL A 76 3.41 7.68 19.26
N THR A 77 3.63 6.44 19.69
CA THR A 77 3.05 5.24 19.07
C THR A 77 2.63 4.23 20.14
N THR A 78 2.12 3.07 19.73
CA THR A 78 1.83 1.94 20.62
C THR A 78 2.91 0.85 20.50
N PRO A 79 3.31 0.18 21.60
CA PRO A 79 4.12 -1.03 21.54
C PRO A 79 3.32 -2.27 21.09
N PHE A 80 1.98 -2.17 21.06
CA PHE A 80 1.08 -3.24 20.60
C PHE A 80 0.71 -3.04 19.13
N THR A 81 1.69 -3.23 18.25
CA THR A 81 1.57 -3.12 16.78
C THR A 81 2.67 -3.92 16.10
N TRP A 82 2.65 -3.99 14.77
CA TRP A 82 3.72 -4.58 13.99
C TRP A 82 4.99 -3.71 14.00
N ILE A 83 6.17 -4.35 13.93
CA ILE A 83 7.48 -3.66 14.01
C ILE A 83 7.64 -2.50 13.03
N THR A 84 6.97 -2.58 11.87
CA THR A 84 6.96 -1.54 10.84
C THR A 84 6.52 -0.17 11.36
N THR A 85 5.61 -0.11 12.34
CA THR A 85 5.17 1.17 12.91
C THR A 85 6.36 1.92 13.52
N ALA A 86 7.15 1.28 14.38
CA ALA A 86 8.30 1.92 15.03
C ALA A 86 9.52 2.03 14.09
N SER A 87 9.78 1.02 13.27
CA SER A 87 10.96 1.02 12.38
C SER A 87 10.83 2.05 11.24
N SER A 88 9.62 2.31 10.73
CA SER A 88 9.39 3.34 9.70
C SER A 88 9.74 4.74 10.20
N LEU A 89 9.41 5.05 11.47
CA LEU A 89 9.76 6.31 12.14
C LEU A 89 11.28 6.44 12.31
N ARG A 90 11.92 5.40 12.87
CA ARG A 90 13.38 5.38 13.04
C ARG A 90 14.11 5.59 11.71
N TRP A 91 13.59 5.02 10.63
CA TRP A 91 14.26 5.10 9.34
C TRP A 91 14.30 6.54 8.79
N VAL A 92 13.31 7.37 9.09
CA VAL A 92 13.33 8.79 8.69
C VAL A 92 13.94 9.72 9.74
N GLY A 93 14.59 9.18 10.78
CA GLY A 93 15.26 9.96 11.83
C GLY A 93 14.36 10.38 12.99
N LEU A 94 13.12 9.88 13.07
CA LEU A 94 12.21 10.14 14.17
C LEU A 94 12.45 9.17 15.33
N ARG A 95 12.06 9.57 16.55
CA ARG A 95 12.20 8.77 17.77
C ARG A 95 10.81 8.27 18.24
N PRO A 96 10.46 6.99 18.04
CA PRO A 96 9.26 6.39 18.60
C PRO A 96 9.26 6.51 20.13
N ARG A 97 8.11 6.85 20.69
CA ARG A 97 7.87 6.94 22.13
C ARG A 97 6.61 6.17 22.51
#